data_AF-A0A2T5DWB9-F1
#
_entry.id   AF-A0A2T5DWB9-F1
#
_cell.length_a   1.000
_cell.length_b   1.000
_cell.length_c   1.000
_cell.angle_alpha   90.00
_cell.angle_beta   90.00
_cell.angle_gamma   90.00
#
_symmetry.space_group_name_H-M   'P 1'
#
loop_
_entity.id
_entity.type
_entity.pdbx_description
1 polymer ?
#
loop_
_entity_poly.entity_id
_entity_poly.type
_entity_poly.pdbx_seq_one_letter_code
_entity_poly.pdbx_strand_id
1 'polypeptide(L)'
;MDTQSQLTVDIIAKVALGKISITNASKLLNKSRRTIERYLRRYRSDGIRFVVHGNTGRAPANKIPATLKKQVQALIKAKYYDFNMLHLADMLEVFEGIKVKRETLRTWAHEIHHVK
;
A
#
# COMPACT_ATOMS: atom_id res chain seq x y z
N MET A 1 -7.75 11.86 6.01
CA MET A 1 -7.36 12.64 4.82
C MET A 1 -6.21 13.55 5.22
N ASP A 2 -5.15 13.61 4.44
CA ASP A 2 -4.02 14.50 4.72
C ASP A 2 -4.32 15.96 4.34
N THR A 3 -3.55 16.88 4.89
CA THR A 3 -3.71 18.33 4.68
C THR A 3 -3.54 18.75 3.21
N GLN A 4 -2.63 18.10 2.47
CA GLN A 4 -2.40 18.41 1.05
C GLN A 4 -3.56 17.95 0.17
N SER A 5 -4.13 16.79 0.48
CA SER A 5 -5.34 16.28 -0.14
C SER A 5 -6.53 17.21 0.07
N GLN A 6 -6.73 17.72 1.28
CA GLN A 6 -7.81 18.69 1.58
C GLN A 6 -7.67 19.97 0.76
N LEU A 7 -6.45 20.53 0.70
CA LEU A 7 -6.15 21.71 -0.11
C LEU A 7 -6.44 21.45 -1.61
N THR A 8 -6.09 20.25 -2.09
CA THR A 8 -6.36 19.85 -3.48
C THR A 8 -7.86 19.78 -3.76
N VAL A 9 -8.67 19.22 -2.85
CA VAL A 9 -10.13 19.20 -3.00
C VAL A 9 -10.69 20.62 -3.07
N ASP A 10 -10.29 21.49 -2.14
CA ASP A 10 -10.82 22.85 -2.05
C ASP A 10 -10.49 23.68 -3.31
N ILE A 11 -9.25 23.62 -3.78
CA ILE A 11 -8.84 24.32 -5.00
C ILE A 11 -9.61 23.79 -6.22
N ILE A 12 -9.74 22.47 -6.37
CA ILE A 12 -10.45 21.87 -7.50
C ILE A 12 -11.96 22.18 -7.44
N ALA A 13 -12.55 22.20 -6.24
CA ALA A 13 -13.94 22.61 -6.04
C ALA A 13 -14.15 24.08 -6.45
N LYS A 14 -13.23 24.98 -6.07
CA LYS A 14 -13.26 26.40 -6.48
C LYS A 14 -13.12 26.57 -7.99
N VAL A 15 -12.30 25.76 -8.65
CA VAL A 15 -12.20 25.75 -10.12
C VAL A 15 -13.49 25.22 -10.76
N ALA A 16 -14.10 24.17 -10.19
CA ALA A 16 -15.39 23.64 -10.67
C ALA A 16 -16.53 24.67 -10.56
N LEU A 17 -16.51 25.51 -9.52
CA LEU A 17 -17.43 26.64 -9.32
C LEU A 17 -17.10 27.87 -10.18
N GLY A 18 -16.03 27.86 -10.97
CA GLY A 18 -15.61 29.00 -11.79
C GLY A 18 -14.97 30.15 -11.00
N LYS A 19 -14.70 29.98 -9.69
CA LYS A 19 -14.09 31.01 -8.83
C LYS A 19 -12.59 31.17 -9.05
N ILE A 20 -11.93 30.14 -9.57
CA ILE A 20 -10.48 30.13 -9.85
C ILE A 20 -10.26 29.56 -11.26
N SER A 21 -9.35 30.19 -12.03
CA SER A 21 -8.95 29.68 -13.34
C SER A 21 -8.02 28.46 -13.23
N ILE A 22 -8.02 27.62 -14.27
CA ILE A 22 -7.15 26.43 -14.33
C ILE A 22 -5.66 26.82 -14.22
N THR A 23 -5.26 27.98 -14.77
CA THR A 23 -3.88 28.49 -14.68
C THR A 23 -3.50 28.86 -13.26
N ASN A 24 -4.40 29.49 -12.50
CA ASN A 24 -4.14 29.83 -11.10
C ASN A 24 -4.09 28.58 -10.23
N ALA A 25 -4.99 27.62 -10.44
CA ALA A 25 -4.97 26.34 -9.73
C ALA A 25 -3.69 25.53 -10.01
N SER A 26 -3.20 25.58 -11.24
CA SER A 26 -1.92 24.97 -11.64
C SER A 26 -0.75 25.53 -10.84
N LYS A 27 -0.72 26.86 -10.63
CA LYS A 27 0.30 27.52 -9.79
C LYS A 27 0.14 27.16 -8.31
N LEU A 28 -1.09 27.23 -7.77
CA LEU A 28 -1.36 26.96 -6.35
C LEU A 28 -1.02 25.51 -5.94
N LEU A 29 -1.34 24.53 -6.79
CA LEU A 29 -1.08 23.12 -6.53
C LEU A 29 0.29 22.66 -7.04
N ASN A 30 1.05 23.54 -7.70
CA ASN A 30 2.29 23.22 -8.40
C ASN A 30 2.14 21.97 -9.30
N LYS A 31 1.06 21.94 -10.09
CA LYS A 31 0.73 20.84 -11.01
C LYS A 31 0.52 21.37 -12.41
N SER A 32 0.75 20.52 -13.42
CA SER A 32 0.46 20.88 -14.82
C SER A 32 -1.03 21.10 -15.06
N ARG A 33 -1.37 21.94 -16.05
CA ARG A 33 -2.74 22.16 -16.54
C ARG A 33 -3.49 20.84 -16.78
N ARG A 34 -2.85 19.89 -17.46
CA ARG A 34 -3.40 18.53 -17.71
C ARG A 34 -3.78 17.79 -16.43
N THR A 35 -3.01 17.96 -15.36
CA THR A 35 -3.31 17.34 -14.06
C THR A 35 -4.56 17.96 -13.43
N ILE A 36 -4.70 19.28 -13.52
CA ILE A 36 -5.89 20.00 -13.03
C ILE A 36 -7.14 19.55 -13.81
N GLU A 37 -7.06 19.48 -15.14
CA GLU A 37 -8.17 18.98 -15.98
C GLU A 37 -8.54 17.53 -15.65
N ARG A 38 -7.54 16.67 -15.43
CA ARG A 38 -7.76 15.28 -14.98
C ARG A 38 -8.45 15.25 -13.61
N TYR A 39 -8.04 16.09 -12.68
CA TYR A 39 -8.69 16.20 -11.37
C TYR A 39 -10.12 16.72 -11.47
N LEU A 40 -10.39 17.73 -12.30
CA LEU A 40 -11.76 18.20 -12.56
C LEU A 40 -12.64 17.10 -13.14
N ARG A 41 -12.13 16.32 -14.09
CA ARG A 41 -12.89 15.20 -14.66
C ARG A 41 -13.26 14.17 -13.60
N ARG A 42 -12.31 13.78 -12.75
CA ARG A 42 -12.57 12.83 -11.65
C ARG A 42 -13.44 13.44 -10.54
N TYR A 43 -13.28 14.71 -10.24
CA TYR A 43 -14.12 15.41 -9.27
C TYR A 43 -15.59 15.44 -9.71
N ARG A 44 -15.84 15.59 -11.03
CA ARG A 44 -17.20 15.52 -11.58
C ARG A 44 -17.81 14.12 -11.54
N SER A 45 -17.02 13.06 -11.67
CA SER A 45 -17.53 11.68 -11.61
C SER A 45 -17.63 11.13 -10.19
N ASP A 46 -16.61 11.37 -9.37
CA ASP A 46 -16.41 10.70 -8.08
C ASP A 46 -16.59 11.65 -6.88
N GLY A 47 -16.84 12.93 -7.14
CA GLY A 47 -16.90 13.97 -6.11
C GLY A 47 -15.58 14.09 -5.36
N ILE A 48 -15.65 14.32 -4.04
CA ILE A 48 -14.49 14.45 -3.14
C ILE A 48 -13.60 13.18 -3.13
N ARG A 49 -14.15 12.02 -3.50
CA ARG A 49 -13.41 10.74 -3.48
C ARG A 49 -12.26 10.68 -4.50
N PHE A 50 -12.20 11.59 -5.47
CA PHE A 50 -11.16 11.61 -6.49
C PHE A 50 -9.72 11.71 -5.94
N VAL A 51 -9.56 12.23 -4.73
CA VAL A 51 -8.27 12.40 -4.07
C VAL A 51 -7.79 11.10 -3.42
N VAL A 52 -8.70 10.16 -3.16
CA VAL A 52 -8.32 8.83 -2.70
C VAL A 52 -7.63 8.11 -3.84
N HIS A 53 -6.43 7.57 -3.56
CA HIS A 53 -5.69 6.82 -4.55
C HIS A 53 -6.48 5.57 -5.00
N GLY A 54 -6.51 5.27 -6.30
CA GLY A 54 -7.32 4.17 -6.85
C GLY A 54 -6.92 2.78 -6.35
N ASN A 55 -5.71 2.63 -5.82
CA ASN A 55 -5.24 1.39 -5.18
C ASN A 55 -5.46 1.36 -3.67
N THR A 56 -5.99 2.42 -3.06
CA THR A 56 -6.31 2.42 -1.64
C THR A 56 -7.34 1.33 -1.36
N GLY A 57 -7.02 0.42 -0.44
CA GLY A 57 -7.85 -0.72 -0.09
C GLY A 57 -7.74 -1.94 -1.01
N ARG A 58 -7.01 -1.85 -2.13
CA ARG A 58 -6.76 -3.00 -3.01
C ARG A 58 -5.48 -3.73 -2.58
N ALA A 59 -5.60 -5.02 -2.32
CA ALA A 59 -4.42 -5.87 -2.14
C ALA A 59 -3.73 -6.07 -3.50
N PRO A 60 -2.39 -5.99 -3.57
CA PRO A 60 -1.67 -6.28 -4.80
C PRO A 60 -1.84 -7.77 -5.17
N ALA A 61 -1.94 -8.08 -6.46
CA ALA A 61 -2.13 -9.45 -6.95
C ALA A 61 -0.99 -10.39 -6.52
N ASN A 62 0.23 -9.86 -6.37
CA ASN A 62 1.41 -10.61 -5.94
C ASN A 62 1.54 -10.73 -4.41
N LYS A 63 0.51 -10.32 -3.65
CA LYS A 63 0.53 -10.42 -2.19
C LYS A 63 0.42 -11.89 -1.79
N ILE A 64 1.43 -12.37 -1.07
CA ILE A 64 1.36 -13.69 -0.44
C ILE A 64 0.16 -13.73 0.52
N PRO A 65 -0.68 -14.78 0.48
CA PRO A 65 -1.84 -14.89 1.34
C PRO A 65 -1.47 -14.70 2.82
N ALA A 66 -2.24 -13.89 3.53
CA ALA A 66 -2.03 -13.67 4.96
C ALA A 66 -2.20 -14.97 5.78
N THR A 67 -2.97 -15.93 5.26
CA THR A 67 -3.12 -17.27 5.81
C THR A 67 -1.79 -18.03 5.82
N LEU A 68 -1.07 -18.04 4.69
CA LEU A 68 0.24 -18.69 4.58
C LEU A 68 1.26 -18.06 5.54
N LYS A 69 1.28 -16.72 5.62
CA LYS A 69 2.11 -16.00 6.59
C LYS A 69 1.85 -16.44 8.03
N LYS A 70 0.57 -16.50 8.44
CA LYS A 70 0.19 -16.93 9.79
C LYS A 70 0.56 -18.37 10.07
N GLN A 71 0.37 -19.26 9.10
CA GLN A 71 0.75 -20.67 9.20
C GLN A 71 2.26 -20.82 9.44
N VAL A 72 3.09 -20.13 8.64
CA VAL A 72 4.54 -20.16 8.81
C VAL A 72 4.97 -19.57 10.15
N GLN A 73 4.37 -18.45 10.59
CA GLN A 73 4.64 -17.87 11.91
C GLN A 73 4.27 -18.82 13.07
N ALA A 74 3.16 -19.57 12.95
CA ALA A 74 2.77 -20.56 13.94
C ALA A 74 3.75 -21.73 14.00
N LEU A 75 4.21 -22.23 12.84
CA LEU A 75 5.21 -23.30 12.75
C LEU A 75 6.55 -22.87 13.34
N ILE A 76 7.00 -21.64 13.08
CA ILE A 76 8.22 -21.09 13.67
C ILE A 76 8.13 -21.12 15.19
N LYS A 77 7.01 -20.67 15.77
CA LYS A 77 6.82 -20.65 17.24
C LYS A 77 6.69 -22.04 17.85
N ALA A 78 5.99 -22.95 17.19
CA ALA A 78 5.65 -24.26 17.76
C ALA A 78 6.75 -25.32 17.57
N LYS A 79 7.41 -25.33 16.40
CA LYS A 79 8.27 -26.45 15.99
C LYS A 79 9.71 -26.01 15.68
N TYR A 80 9.91 -24.78 15.21
CA TYR A 80 11.21 -24.32 14.71
C TYR A 80 11.78 -23.13 15.51
N TYR A 81 11.49 -23.07 16.82
CA TYR A 81 11.84 -21.91 17.67
C TYR A 81 13.36 -21.65 17.84
N ASP A 82 14.21 -22.64 17.58
CA ASP A 82 15.67 -22.51 17.72
C ASP A 82 16.43 -22.71 16.40
N PHE A 83 15.71 -22.69 15.28
CA PHE A 83 16.29 -22.98 13.97
C PHE A 83 16.90 -21.73 13.35
N ASN A 84 18.12 -21.84 12.81
CA ASN A 84 18.69 -20.80 11.97
C ASN A 84 17.81 -20.60 10.72
N MET A 85 17.74 -19.37 10.20
CA MET A 85 16.88 -18.97 9.08
C MET A 85 17.09 -19.79 7.80
N LEU A 86 18.33 -20.25 7.56
CA LEU A 86 18.64 -21.13 6.44
C LEU A 86 18.00 -22.51 6.64
N HIS A 87 18.19 -23.09 7.82
CA HIS A 87 17.63 -24.39 8.17
C HIS A 87 16.10 -24.36 8.25
N LEU A 88 15.52 -23.25 8.73
CA LEU A 88 14.08 -23.01 8.72
C LEU A 88 13.51 -23.03 7.29
N ALA A 89 14.20 -22.40 6.33
CA ALA A 89 13.75 -22.39 4.93
C ALA A 89 13.76 -23.81 4.34
N ASP A 90 14.83 -24.57 4.59
CA ASP A 90 14.92 -25.97 4.13
C ASP A 90 13.82 -26.83 4.75
N MET A 91 13.59 -26.69 6.07
CA MET A 91 12.56 -27.45 6.78
C MET A 91 11.15 -27.12 6.29
N LEU A 92 10.87 -25.85 5.96
CA LEU A 92 9.59 -25.44 5.40
C LEU A 92 9.37 -26.00 3.98
N GLU A 93 10.42 -26.08 3.16
CA GLU A 93 10.34 -26.66 1.83
C GLU A 93 10.16 -28.18 1.88
N VAL A 94 10.90 -28.87 2.77
CA VAL A 94 10.89 -30.34 2.87
C VAL A 94 9.65 -30.89 3.57
N PHE A 95 9.27 -30.34 4.73
CA PHE A 95 8.19 -30.91 5.54
C PHE A 95 6.82 -30.35 5.20
N GLU A 96 6.75 -29.08 4.77
CA GLU A 96 5.48 -28.38 4.56
C GLU A 96 5.24 -28.06 3.08
N GLY A 97 6.23 -28.25 2.20
CA GLY A 97 6.15 -27.90 0.78
C GLY A 97 6.06 -26.38 0.53
N ILE A 98 6.40 -25.55 1.53
CA ILE A 98 6.22 -24.10 1.49
C ILE A 98 7.53 -23.45 1.06
N LYS A 99 7.59 -23.00 -0.20
CA LYS A 99 8.73 -22.26 -0.74
C LYS A 99 8.56 -20.75 -0.54
N VAL A 100 9.29 -20.19 0.41
CA VAL A 100 9.28 -18.74 0.71
C VAL A 100 10.69 -18.18 0.56
N LYS A 101 10.80 -17.01 -0.09
CA LYS A 101 12.09 -16.32 -0.23
C LYS A 101 12.64 -15.93 1.14
N ARG A 102 13.97 -16.04 1.31
CA ARG A 102 14.68 -15.73 2.56
C ARG A 102 14.28 -14.39 3.17
N GLU A 103 14.23 -13.30 2.39
CA GLU A 103 13.87 -11.98 2.92
C GLU A 103 12.43 -11.92 3.44
N THR A 104 11.49 -12.60 2.78
CA THR A 104 10.10 -12.69 3.23
C THR A 104 10.00 -13.46 4.55
N LEU A 105 10.71 -14.59 4.66
CA LEU A 105 10.80 -15.38 5.89
C LEU A 105 11.44 -14.57 7.03
N ARG A 106 12.49 -13.79 6.74
CA ARG A 106 13.14 -12.89 7.69
C ARG A 106 12.20 -11.83 8.22
N THR A 107 11.45 -11.15 7.34
CA THR A 107 10.44 -10.17 7.77
C THR A 107 9.41 -10.82 8.69
N TRP A 108 8.91 -12.01 8.34
CA TRP A 108 7.89 -12.70 9.15
C TRP A 108 8.42 -13.17 10.51
N ALA A 109 9.68 -13.61 10.58
CA ALA A 109 10.35 -14.00 11.82
C ALA A 109 10.64 -12.79 12.73
N HIS A 110 11.02 -11.65 12.14
CA HIS A 110 11.27 -10.43 12.91
C HIS A 110 9.98 -9.86 13.51
N GLU A 111 8.87 -9.93 12.79
CA GLU A 111 7.54 -9.54 13.31
C GLU A 111 7.07 -10.38 14.51
N ILE A 112 7.57 -11.61 14.68
CA ILE A 112 7.28 -12.46 15.82
C ILE A 112 8.38 -12.44 16.90
N HIS A 113 9.33 -11.50 16.81
CA HIS A 113 10.47 -11.35 17.73
C HIS A 113 11.34 -12.60 17.88
N HIS A 114 11.39 -13.45 16.86
CA HIS A 114 12.12 -14.72 16.90
C HIS A 114 13.62 -14.57 16.59
N VAL A 115 14.07 -13.38 16.13
CA VAL A 115 15.48 -13.09 15.86
C VAL A 115 15.84 -11.72 16.44
N LYS A 116 16.93 -11.66 17.20
CA LYS A 116 17.54 -10.42 17.71
C LYS A 116 18.30 -9.69 16.60
#